data_AF-A0AAU7XEI7-F1
#
_entry.id   AF-A0AAU7XEI7-F1
#
_cell.length_a   1.000
_cell.length_b   1.000
_cell.length_c   1.000
_cell.angle_alpha   90.00
_cell.angle_beta   90.00
_cell.angle_gamma   90.00
#
_symmetry.space_group_name_H-M   'P 1'
#
loop_
_entity.id
_entity.type
_entity.pdbx_description
1 polymer ?
#
loop_
_entity_poly.entity_id
_entity_poly.type
_entity_poly.pdbx_seq_one_letter_code
_entity_poly.pdbx_strand_id
1 'polypeptide(L)'
;MSRRDFRSVAGAAALFGAIILGPAPAMAAGAEPVHAEPVRVEPTHAEEEGLHAAVARDGDMLSVCLDVVAGRHLNGSLGITVTSPEPRRFRTRLPIELSTGDDYFKSPMLIPIALLDQRRKLPKLSIEAGVCGEEACDPVTLVVDPPTADTAPCGSGR
;
A
#
# COMPACT_ATOMS: atom_id res chain seq x y z
N MET A 1 11.68 48.65 27.29
CA MET A 1 11.83 48.91 25.85
C MET A 1 13.06 49.78 25.66
N SER A 2 14.17 49.21 25.17
CA SER A 2 15.42 49.92 24.94
C SER A 2 16.01 49.41 23.62
N ARG A 3 16.29 50.33 22.69
CA ARG A 3 16.93 50.09 21.38
C ARG A 3 18.25 50.86 21.33
N ARG A 4 19.28 50.19 20.80
CA ARG A 4 20.68 50.56 20.41
C ARG A 4 21.62 49.48 21.01
N ASP A 5 22.59 48.85 20.33
CA ASP A 5 23.64 49.27 19.38
C ASP A 5 24.00 48.07 18.45
N PHE A 6 24.30 48.18 17.14
CA PHE A 6 25.54 48.58 16.42
C PHE A 6 26.82 47.72 16.64
N ARG A 7 27.31 47.08 15.55
CA ARG A 7 28.71 46.75 15.11
C ARG A 7 28.70 45.48 14.22
N SER A 8 29.12 45.45 12.95
CA SER A 8 30.41 45.70 12.26
C SER A 8 31.45 44.57 12.39
N VAL A 9 32.31 44.43 11.35
CA VAL A 9 33.47 43.54 11.08
C VAL A 9 33.15 42.42 10.05
N ALA A 10 33.48 42.52 8.76
CA ALA A 10 34.78 42.62 8.05
C ALA A 10 35.61 41.32 8.08
N GLY A 11 35.93 40.78 6.91
CA GLY A 11 36.84 39.64 6.74
C GLY A 11 37.13 39.36 5.26
N ALA A 12 38.11 40.07 4.72
CA ALA A 12 38.73 39.81 3.41
C ALA A 12 40.16 39.28 3.63
N ALA A 13 40.57 38.26 2.88
CA ALA A 13 41.95 37.91 2.50
C ALA A 13 41.87 36.65 1.62
N ALA A 14 42.04 36.68 0.29
CA ALA A 14 43.30 36.83 -0.46
C ALA A 14 44.33 35.72 -0.17
N LEU A 15 44.63 34.85 -1.16
CA LEU A 15 45.99 34.64 -1.70
C LEU A 15 46.05 33.53 -2.78
N PHE A 16 46.33 33.98 -4.01
CA PHE A 16 47.30 33.48 -5.01
C PHE A 16 47.58 31.97 -5.19
N GLY A 17 47.49 31.52 -6.45
CA GLY A 17 48.11 30.28 -6.90
C GLY A 17 47.86 29.92 -8.37
N ALA A 18 48.53 30.64 -9.28
CA ALA A 18 48.99 30.31 -10.64
C ALA A 18 48.21 29.38 -11.62
N ILE A 19 48.18 29.86 -12.87
CA ILE A 19 47.64 29.33 -14.13
C ILE A 19 48.49 28.15 -14.65
N ILE A 20 47.86 27.09 -15.19
CA ILE A 20 48.43 26.25 -16.28
C ILE A 20 47.34 25.92 -17.31
N LEU A 21 47.68 26.13 -18.58
CA LEU A 21 46.93 25.87 -19.82
C LEU A 21 46.45 24.42 -20.00
N GLY A 22 45.31 24.24 -20.68
CA GLY A 22 44.99 23.03 -21.44
C GLY A 22 43.66 23.15 -22.22
N PRO A 23 43.62 22.89 -23.55
CA PRO A 23 42.37 22.82 -24.31
C PRO A 23 41.81 21.39 -24.42
N ALA A 24 40.48 21.24 -24.25
CA ALA A 24 39.60 20.14 -24.69
C ALA A 24 39.87 18.70 -24.12
N PRO A 25 38.88 17.78 -24.04
CA PRO A 25 37.57 17.76 -24.68
C PRO A 25 36.38 17.72 -23.71
N ALA A 26 35.25 18.26 -24.16
CA ALA A 26 33.93 17.89 -23.66
C ALA A 26 33.69 16.40 -23.98
N MET A 27 33.97 15.53 -23.01
CA MET A 27 33.45 14.17 -22.99
C MET A 27 32.26 14.19 -22.05
N ALA A 28 31.08 14.39 -22.64
CA ALA A 28 29.81 14.13 -22.00
C ALA A 28 29.77 12.63 -21.64
N ALA A 29 30.15 12.29 -20.41
CA ALA A 29 29.72 11.04 -19.82
C ALA A 29 28.30 11.28 -19.31
N GLY A 30 27.33 11.17 -20.21
CA GLY A 30 25.93 11.00 -19.87
C GLY A 30 25.81 9.74 -19.04
N ALA A 31 25.92 9.88 -17.72
CA ALA A 31 25.32 8.93 -16.81
C ALA A 31 23.81 9.16 -16.94
N GLU A 32 23.19 8.44 -17.87
CA GLU A 32 21.74 8.30 -17.87
C GLU A 32 21.35 7.86 -16.45
N PRO A 33 20.41 8.55 -15.78
CA PRO A 33 19.93 8.06 -14.51
C PRO A 33 19.38 6.67 -14.78
N VAL A 34 19.99 5.65 -14.16
CA VAL A 34 19.42 4.31 -14.12
C VAL A 34 18.06 4.48 -13.48
N HIS A 35 17.02 4.52 -14.31
CA HIS A 35 15.64 4.48 -13.88
C HIS A 35 15.40 3.05 -13.43
N ALA A 36 15.89 2.74 -12.23
CA ALA A 36 15.48 1.54 -11.53
C ALA A 36 14.00 1.74 -11.25
N GLU A 37 13.15 1.17 -12.10
CA GLU A 37 11.75 1.05 -11.77
C GLU A 37 11.67 0.42 -10.38
N PRO A 38 10.90 1.00 -9.43
CA PRO A 38 10.80 0.42 -8.11
C PRO A 38 10.31 -1.01 -8.27
N VAL A 39 11.09 -1.97 -7.76
CA VAL A 39 10.73 -3.39 -7.74
C VAL A 39 9.51 -3.53 -6.84
N ARG A 40 8.31 -3.42 -7.43
CA ARG A 40 7.06 -3.66 -6.73
C ARG A 40 6.84 -5.15 -6.66
N VAL A 41 6.67 -5.64 -5.44
CA VAL A 41 6.35 -7.05 -5.20
C VAL A 41 4.87 -7.28 -5.53
N GLU A 42 4.50 -8.53 -5.81
CA GLU A 42 3.10 -8.90 -5.99
C GLU A 42 2.33 -8.83 -4.66
N PRO A 43 1.01 -8.59 -4.68
CA PRO A 43 0.13 -8.73 -3.51
C PRO A 43 0.22 -10.12 -2.88
N THR A 44 -0.17 -10.25 -1.61
CA THR A 44 -0.39 -11.59 -1.02
C THR A 44 -1.77 -12.08 -1.40
N HIS A 45 -1.87 -13.33 -1.85
CA HIS A 45 -3.11 -13.96 -2.29
C HIS A 45 -3.52 -15.11 -1.36
N ALA A 46 -4.83 -15.29 -1.19
CA ALA A 46 -5.44 -16.48 -0.62
C ALA A 46 -6.75 -16.80 -1.35
N GLU A 47 -7.06 -18.08 -1.50
CA GLU A 47 -8.29 -18.55 -2.14
C GLU A 47 -8.86 -19.72 -1.33
N GLU A 48 -10.17 -19.68 -1.10
CA GLU A 48 -10.90 -20.72 -0.38
C GLU A 48 -12.35 -20.71 -0.87
N GLU A 49 -12.88 -21.90 -1.16
CA GLU A 49 -14.27 -22.11 -1.57
C GLU A 49 -14.80 -21.02 -2.51
N GLY A 50 -14.06 -20.72 -3.59
CA GLY A 50 -14.47 -19.78 -4.62
C GLY A 50 -14.41 -18.29 -4.25
N LEU A 51 -13.94 -17.94 -3.04
CA LEU A 51 -13.53 -16.59 -2.65
C LEU A 51 -12.02 -16.45 -2.89
N HIS A 52 -11.62 -15.36 -3.53
CA HIS A 52 -10.22 -14.98 -3.70
C HIS A 52 -9.99 -13.62 -3.05
N ALA A 53 -9.02 -13.55 -2.16
CA ALA A 53 -8.59 -12.32 -1.51
C ALA A 53 -7.14 -11.99 -1.88
N ALA A 54 -6.91 -10.77 -2.34
CA ALA A 54 -5.58 -10.20 -2.51
C ALA A 54 -5.39 -9.03 -1.54
N VAL A 55 -4.25 -8.99 -0.84
CA VAL A 55 -3.90 -7.87 0.04
C VAL A 55 -2.67 -7.18 -0.54
N ALA A 56 -2.87 -5.95 -0.97
CA ALA A 56 -1.81 -5.06 -1.45
C ALA A 56 -1.46 -4.03 -0.39
N ARG A 57 -0.20 -3.56 -0.38
CA ARG A 57 0.27 -2.48 0.47
C ARG A 57 0.80 -1.32 -0.36
N ASP A 58 0.41 -0.11 0.04
CA ASP A 58 0.92 1.14 -0.50
C ASP A 58 1.15 2.12 0.66
N GLY A 59 2.38 2.18 1.16
CA GLY A 59 2.75 3.06 2.28
C GLY A 59 2.07 2.69 3.60
N ASP A 60 1.20 3.58 4.10
CA ASP A 60 0.35 3.36 5.28
C ASP A 60 -1.03 2.80 4.95
N MET A 61 -1.29 2.38 3.71
CA MET A 61 -2.55 1.79 3.30
C MET A 61 -2.39 0.32 2.93
N LEU A 62 -3.30 -0.52 3.42
CA LEU A 62 -3.59 -1.82 2.84
C LEU A 62 -4.85 -1.73 1.99
N SER A 63 -4.84 -2.37 0.83
CA SER A 63 -6.03 -2.61 0.02
C SER A 63 -6.34 -4.09 0.05
N VAL A 64 -7.48 -4.46 0.64
CA VAL A 64 -8.01 -5.82 0.59
C VAL A 64 -8.95 -5.89 -0.59
N CYS A 65 -8.65 -6.76 -1.54
CA CYS A 65 -9.39 -6.90 -2.78
C CYS A 65 -10.02 -8.28 -2.80
N LEU A 66 -11.35 -8.30 -2.79
CA LEU A 66 -12.14 -9.52 -2.78
C LEU A 66 -12.70 -9.74 -4.17
N ASP A 67 -12.53 -10.96 -4.64
CA ASP A 67 -13.10 -11.41 -5.89
C ASP A 67 -13.61 -12.84 -5.73
N VAL A 68 -14.42 -13.27 -6.69
CA VAL A 68 -15.01 -14.60 -6.68
C VAL A 68 -14.71 -15.33 -7.97
N VAL A 69 -14.60 -16.65 -7.88
CA VAL A 69 -14.41 -17.52 -9.05
C VAL A 69 -15.66 -17.47 -9.93
N ALA A 70 -15.48 -17.64 -11.25
CA ALA A 70 -16.56 -17.59 -12.23
C ALA A 70 -17.75 -18.48 -11.85
N GLY A 71 -18.97 -17.94 -11.99
CA GLY A 71 -20.22 -18.61 -11.60
C GLY A 71 -20.63 -18.38 -10.15
N ARG A 72 -19.82 -17.66 -9.34
CA ARG A 72 -20.16 -17.28 -7.97
C ARG A 72 -20.29 -15.77 -7.82
N HIS A 73 -20.91 -15.35 -6.72
CA HIS A 73 -21.06 -13.94 -6.37
C HIS A 73 -21.00 -13.72 -4.87
N LEU A 74 -20.60 -12.51 -4.47
CA LEU A 74 -20.61 -12.07 -3.09
C LEU A 74 -22.02 -11.62 -2.69
N ASN A 75 -22.49 -12.10 -1.54
CA ASN A 75 -23.83 -11.81 -1.04
C ASN A 75 -23.81 -10.66 -0.02
N GLY A 76 -24.51 -9.57 -0.36
CA GLY A 76 -24.60 -8.39 0.50
C GLY A 76 -25.40 -8.58 1.80
N SER A 77 -26.35 -9.52 1.81
CA SER A 77 -27.16 -9.88 2.96
C SER A 77 -26.38 -10.68 4.00
N LEU A 78 -25.45 -11.54 3.57
CA LEU A 78 -24.48 -12.20 4.46
C LEU A 78 -23.34 -11.27 4.87
N GLY A 79 -23.06 -10.26 4.05
CA GLY A 79 -22.08 -9.23 4.34
C GLY A 79 -20.63 -9.71 4.19
N ILE A 80 -19.72 -8.79 4.50
CA ILE A 80 -18.28 -8.99 4.52
C ILE A 80 -17.74 -8.43 5.83
N THR A 81 -16.96 -9.24 6.53
CA THR A 81 -16.31 -8.84 7.78
C THR A 81 -14.81 -8.99 7.63
N VAL A 82 -14.06 -7.91 7.87
CA VAL A 82 -12.60 -7.94 7.94
C VAL A 82 -12.16 -7.72 9.37
N THR A 83 -11.42 -8.68 9.92
CA THR A 83 -10.92 -8.65 11.31
C THR A 83 -9.41 -8.87 11.37
N SER A 84 -8.82 -8.56 12.52
CA SER A 84 -7.43 -8.88 12.83
C SER A 84 -7.29 -9.20 14.32
N PRO A 85 -6.41 -10.13 14.73
CA PRO A 85 -6.13 -10.39 16.14
C PRO A 85 -5.46 -9.20 16.85
N GLU A 86 -4.85 -8.26 16.13
CA GLU A 86 -4.26 -7.03 16.69
C GLU A 86 -4.90 -5.77 16.08
N PRO A 87 -6.20 -5.48 16.35
CA PRO A 87 -6.94 -4.40 15.68
C PRO A 87 -6.37 -3.00 15.98
N ARG A 88 -5.64 -2.84 17.09
CA ARG A 88 -4.98 -1.59 17.48
C ARG A 88 -3.77 -1.21 16.61
N ARG A 89 -3.34 -2.10 15.69
CA ARG A 89 -2.28 -1.82 14.70
C ARG A 89 -2.78 -0.99 13.52
N PHE A 90 -4.09 -0.78 13.42
CA PHE A 90 -4.74 -0.10 12.32
C PHE A 90 -5.32 1.23 12.78
N ARG A 91 -5.24 2.24 11.92
CA ARG A 91 -6.00 3.49 12.07
C ARG A 91 -7.47 3.27 11.69
N THR A 92 -7.71 2.44 10.67
CA THR A 92 -9.07 1.99 10.38
C THR A 92 -9.56 1.11 11.53
N ARG A 93 -10.77 1.38 12.00
CA ARG A 93 -11.37 0.62 13.10
C ARG A 93 -11.77 -0.77 12.60
N LEU A 94 -11.15 -1.80 13.17
CA LEU A 94 -11.54 -3.19 12.97
C LEU A 94 -12.41 -3.69 14.15
N PRO A 95 -13.40 -4.58 13.92
CA PRO A 95 -13.76 -5.17 12.62
C PRO A 95 -14.39 -4.13 11.67
N ILE A 96 -14.14 -4.31 10.37
CA ILE A 96 -14.92 -3.63 9.31
C ILE A 96 -16.05 -4.58 8.93
N GLU A 97 -17.28 -4.10 9.00
CA GLU A 97 -18.48 -4.85 8.60
C GLU A 97 -19.15 -4.10 7.45
N LEU A 98 -19.36 -4.79 6.34
CA LEU A 98 -20.01 -4.26 5.15
C LEU A 98 -21.21 -5.15 4.85
N SER A 99 -22.40 -4.57 4.78
CA SER A 99 -23.63 -5.24 4.36
C SER A 99 -24.49 -4.23 3.63
N THR A 100 -25.17 -4.66 2.57
CA THR A 100 -25.91 -3.76 1.69
C THR A 100 -27.41 -4.02 1.65
N GLY A 101 -27.93 -5.06 2.31
CA GLY A 101 -29.35 -5.45 2.23
C GLY A 101 -29.80 -5.95 0.83
N ASP A 102 -29.06 -5.61 -0.22
CA ASP A 102 -29.12 -6.20 -1.56
C ASP A 102 -28.22 -7.45 -1.65
N ASP A 103 -28.63 -8.44 -2.44
CA ASP A 103 -27.94 -9.73 -2.56
C ASP A 103 -26.68 -9.72 -3.43
N TYR A 104 -26.12 -8.55 -3.74
CA TYR A 104 -24.98 -8.47 -4.66
C TYR A 104 -23.97 -7.38 -4.30
N PHE A 105 -22.77 -7.78 -3.87
CA PHE A 105 -21.61 -6.90 -3.95
C PHE A 105 -21.04 -6.94 -5.36
N LYS A 106 -20.61 -5.77 -5.87
CA LYS A 106 -19.86 -5.71 -7.13
C LYS A 106 -18.46 -6.27 -6.94
N SER A 107 -18.11 -7.26 -7.75
CA SER A 107 -16.76 -7.84 -7.80
C SER A 107 -15.94 -7.24 -8.96
N PRO A 108 -14.63 -7.00 -8.78
CA PRO A 108 -13.88 -7.10 -7.54
C PRO A 108 -14.22 -5.95 -6.58
N MET A 109 -14.27 -6.26 -5.29
CA MET A 109 -14.52 -5.30 -4.22
C MET A 109 -13.22 -4.87 -3.56
N LEU A 110 -13.06 -3.58 -3.29
CA LEU A 110 -11.86 -3.02 -2.66
C LEU A 110 -12.19 -2.40 -1.30
N ILE A 111 -11.48 -2.85 -0.26
CA ILE A 111 -11.64 -2.41 1.13
C ILE A 111 -10.32 -1.77 1.59
N PRO A 112 -10.28 -0.43 1.77
CA PRO A 112 -9.09 0.26 2.23
C PRO A 112 -8.94 0.16 3.76
N ILE A 113 -7.74 -0.17 4.23
CA ILE A 113 -7.40 -0.27 5.65
C ILE A 113 -6.12 0.54 5.95
N ALA A 114 -6.27 1.61 6.71
CA ALA A 114 -5.15 2.47 7.11
C ALA A 114 -4.38 1.85 8.28
N LEU A 115 -3.06 1.86 8.20
CA LEU A 115 -2.12 1.36 9.19
C LEU A 115 -1.72 2.45 10.20
N LEU A 116 -1.55 2.05 11.46
CA LEU A 116 -1.01 2.94 12.50
C LEU A 116 0.52 2.96 12.52
N ASP A 117 1.13 1.79 12.33
CA ASP A 117 2.59 1.60 12.38
C ASP A 117 3.05 0.81 11.15
N GLN A 118 3.96 1.40 10.38
CA GLN A 118 4.52 0.81 9.15
C GLN A 118 5.73 -0.09 9.40
N ARG A 119 6.37 -0.02 10.58
CA ARG A 119 7.75 -0.53 10.81
C ARG A 119 7.79 -1.95 11.35
N ARG A 120 6.65 -2.58 11.60
CA ARG A 120 6.55 -3.93 12.19
C ARG A 120 5.87 -4.89 11.23
N LYS A 121 6.10 -6.18 11.45
CA LYS A 121 5.33 -7.24 10.80
C LYS A 121 3.84 -6.99 11.05
N LEU A 122 3.07 -6.95 9.98
CA LEU A 122 1.63 -6.72 10.05
C LEU A 122 0.93 -7.98 10.57
N PRO A 123 -0.09 -7.84 11.43
CA PRO A 123 -0.88 -8.98 11.88
C PRO A 123 -1.70 -9.53 10.70
N LYS A 124 -2.04 -10.82 10.78
CA LYS A 124 -2.91 -11.46 9.79
C LYS A 124 -4.26 -10.74 9.70
N LEU A 125 -4.86 -10.78 8.52
CA LEU A 125 -6.25 -10.37 8.32
C LEU A 125 -7.10 -11.63 8.14
N SER A 126 -8.24 -11.67 8.84
CA SER A 126 -9.26 -12.68 8.62
C SER A 126 -10.44 -12.02 7.93
N ILE A 127 -10.85 -12.55 6.80
CA ILE A 127 -11.90 -12.03 5.94
C ILE A 127 -12.99 -13.08 5.90
N GLU A 128 -14.17 -12.73 6.35
CA GLU A 128 -15.36 -13.55 6.24
C GLU A 128 -16.30 -12.91 5.21
N ALA A 129 -16.79 -13.69 4.25
CA ALA A 129 -17.72 -13.20 3.25
C ALA A 129 -18.72 -14.29 2.87
N GLY A 130 -19.97 -13.90 2.65
CA GLY A 130 -20.96 -14.80 2.06
C GLY A 130 -20.73 -14.98 0.57
N VAL A 131 -20.49 -16.22 0.13
CA VAL A 131 -20.29 -16.56 -1.28
C VAL A 131 -21.44 -17.44 -1.76
N CYS A 132 -22.22 -16.93 -2.71
CA CYS A 132 -23.32 -17.67 -3.31
C CYS A 132 -22.95 -18.31 -4.64
N GLY A 133 -23.39 -19.55 -4.82
CA GLY A 133 -23.50 -20.21 -6.12
C GLY A 133 -24.94 -20.15 -6.65
N GLU A 134 -25.29 -21.07 -7.56
CA GLU A 134 -26.64 -21.15 -8.12
C GLU A 134 -27.68 -21.69 -7.12
N GLU A 135 -27.25 -22.54 -6.17
CA GLU A 135 -28.16 -23.29 -5.30
C GLU A 135 -28.13 -22.86 -3.83
N ALA A 136 -26.99 -22.33 -3.34
CA ALA A 136 -26.78 -22.03 -1.94
C ALA A 136 -25.76 -20.90 -1.73
N CYS A 137 -25.76 -20.37 -0.51
CA CYS A 137 -24.87 -19.33 -0.05
C CYS A 137 -24.18 -19.79 1.23
N ASP A 138 -22.85 -19.84 1.20
CA ASP A 138 -22.04 -20.29 2.33
C ASP A 138 -21.14 -19.16 2.84
N PRO A 139 -21.00 -18.98 4.16
CA PRO A 139 -20.01 -18.08 4.72
C PRO A 139 -18.62 -18.70 4.56
N VAL A 140 -17.73 -18.00 3.85
CA VAL A 140 -16.36 -18.43 3.62
C VAL A 140 -15.42 -17.54 4.43
N THR A 141 -14.48 -18.15 5.14
CA THR A 141 -13.45 -17.43 5.91
C THR A 141 -12.08 -17.64 5.30
N LEU A 142 -11.38 -16.55 5.00
CA LEU A 142 -10.02 -16.52 4.49
C LEU A 142 -9.08 -15.83 5.47
N VAL A 143 -7.89 -16.39 5.66
CA VAL A 143 -6.82 -15.76 6.44
C VAL A 143 -5.66 -15.41 5.52
N VAL A 144 -5.31 -14.12 5.47
CA VAL A 144 -4.24 -13.61 4.60
C VAL A 144 -3.15 -12.93 5.42
N ASP A 145 -1.90 -13.21 5.09
CA ASP A 145 -0.73 -12.52 5.64
C ASP A 145 -0.45 -11.24 4.82
N PRO A 146 -0.60 -10.03 5.38
CA PRO A 146 -0.35 -8.81 4.61
C PRO A 146 1.11 -8.69 4.18
N PRO A 147 1.39 -8.14 2.99
CA PRO A 147 2.75 -7.95 2.54
C PRO A 147 3.51 -6.96 3.44
N THR A 148 4.79 -7.23 3.65
CA THR A 148 5.67 -6.39 4.48
C THR A 148 6.26 -5.21 3.73
N ALA A 149 6.34 -5.30 2.40
CA ALA A 149 6.80 -4.26 1.50
C ALA A 149 5.63 -3.72 0.66
N ASP A 150 5.84 -2.57 0.01
CA ASP A 150 4.87 -2.03 -0.94
C ASP A 150 4.74 -2.96 -2.16
N THR A 151 3.50 -3.14 -2.60
CA THR A 151 3.15 -4.02 -3.71
C THR A 151 2.47 -3.24 -4.82
N ALA A 152 2.26 -3.88 -5.97
CA ALA A 152 1.28 -3.38 -6.94
C ALA A 152 -0.13 -3.39 -6.31
N PRO A 153 -1.03 -2.47 -6.68
CA PRO A 153 -2.43 -2.55 -6.29
C PRO A 153 -3.07 -3.80 -6.90
N CYS A 154 -4.03 -4.40 -6.20
CA CYS A 154 -4.70 -5.59 -6.70
C CYS A 154 -5.38 -5.31 -8.04
N GLY A 155 -5.29 -6.24 -8.98
CA GLY A 155 -5.89 -6.09 -10.32
C GLY A 155 -4.99 -5.45 -11.36
N SER A 156 -3.73 -5.11 -11.04
CA SER A 156 -2.75 -4.60 -12.02
C SER A 156 -2.21 -5.66 -13.00
N GLY A 157 -2.72 -6.90 -12.95
CA GLY A 157 -2.18 -8.04 -13.70
C GLY A 157 -3.24 -9.01 -14.22
N ARG A 158 -4.47 -8.54 -14.50
CA ARG A 158 -5.48 -9.33 -15.21
C ARG A 158 -5.66 -8.83 -16.64
#